data_AF-A0A7U7KCE2-F1
#
_entry.id   AF-A0A7U7KCE2-F1
#
_cell.length_a   1.000
_cell.length_b   1.000
_cell.length_c   1.000
_cell.angle_alpha   90.00
_cell.angle_beta   90.00
_cell.angle_gamma   90.00
#
_symmetry.space_group_name_H-M   'P 1'
#
loop_
_entity.id
_entity.type
_entity.pdbx_description
1 polymer ?
#
loop_
_entity_poly.entity_id
_entity_poly.type
_entity_poly.pdbx_seq_one_letter_code
_entity_poly.pdbx_strand_id
1 'polypeptide(L)'
;MSRIAELKQSLKGYTKVELEHFYLCLEGCLAGLGATVISIYMIEKELEWNLLQKNSPVVQDGSTYFLLSHRAFEEDPRKTLFLEWLKAEMNESQHKLL
;
A
#
# COMPACT_ATOMS: atom_id res chain seq x y z
N MET A 1 -2.86 -0.78 23.27
CA MET A 1 -1.97 -1.64 22.47
C MET A 1 -1.84 -1.01 21.09
N SER A 2 -0.75 -1.23 20.34
CA SER A 2 -0.69 -0.71 18.96
C SER A 2 -1.62 -1.54 18.05
N ARG A 3 -2.30 -0.91 17.08
CA ARG A 3 -3.16 -1.60 16.10
C ARG A 3 -2.43 -2.74 15.36
N ILE A 4 -1.13 -2.58 15.15
CA ILE A 4 -0.26 -3.63 14.58
C ILE A 4 -0.18 -4.86 15.49
N ALA A 5 -0.11 -4.68 16.81
CA ALA A 5 -0.07 -5.81 17.75
C ALA A 5 -1.40 -6.59 17.73
N GLU A 6 -2.53 -5.89 17.64
CA GLU A 6 -3.86 -6.49 17.51
C GLU A 6 -3.99 -7.28 16.20
N LEU A 7 -3.56 -6.70 15.07
CA LEU A 7 -3.53 -7.40 13.78
C LEU A 7 -2.62 -8.63 13.82
N LYS A 8 -1.42 -8.52 14.42
CA LYS A 8 -0.52 -9.69 14.59
C LYS A 8 -1.17 -10.79 15.42
N GLN A 9 -1.96 -10.42 16.43
CA GLN A 9 -2.68 -11.38 17.27
C GLN A 9 -3.83 -12.05 16.51
N SER A 10 -4.58 -11.32 15.67
CA SER A 10 -5.66 -11.91 14.87
C SER A 10 -5.16 -12.87 13.79
N LEU A 11 -3.92 -12.68 13.32
CA LEU A 11 -3.27 -13.58 12.37
C LEU A 11 -2.70 -14.86 13.01
N LYS A 12 -2.64 -14.95 14.35
CA LYS A 12 -2.16 -16.17 15.03
C LYS A 12 -3.15 -17.32 14.80
N GLY A 13 -2.75 -18.29 13.99
CA GLY A 13 -3.57 -19.46 13.62
C GLY A 13 -3.64 -19.70 12.11
N TYR A 14 -3.23 -18.71 11.30
CA TYR A 14 -3.12 -18.86 9.86
C TYR A 14 -1.71 -19.28 9.44
N THR A 15 -1.63 -20.08 8.37
CA THR A 15 -0.36 -20.41 7.74
C THR A 15 0.15 -19.20 6.95
N LYS A 16 1.40 -18.81 7.21
CA LYS A 16 2.07 -17.77 6.43
C LYS A 16 2.61 -18.36 5.13
N VAL A 17 2.30 -17.73 4.01
CA VAL A 17 2.94 -17.98 2.71
C VAL A 17 3.78 -16.74 2.38
N GLU A 18 5.03 -16.95 2.02
CA GLU A 18 5.95 -15.89 1.58
C GLU A 18 6.13 -15.98 0.07
N LEU A 19 6.02 -14.83 -0.60
CA LEU A 19 6.23 -14.69 -2.03
C LEU A 19 7.21 -13.53 -2.25
N GLU A 20 8.00 -13.61 -3.32
CA GLU A 20 9.08 -12.64 -3.56
C GLU A 20 8.58 -11.25 -3.96
N HIS A 21 7.33 -11.15 -4.44
CA HIS A 21 6.77 -9.90 -4.95
C HIS A 21 5.36 -9.65 -4.42
N PHE A 22 5.08 -8.39 -4.07
CA PHE A 22 3.78 -7.97 -3.55
C PHE A 22 2.61 -8.24 -4.50
N TYR A 23 2.82 -8.14 -5.81
CA TYR A 23 1.76 -8.41 -6.78
C TYR A 23 1.31 -9.88 -6.77
N LEU A 24 2.21 -10.83 -6.48
CA LEU A 24 1.85 -12.24 -6.36
C LEU A 24 0.97 -12.48 -5.13
N CYS A 25 1.21 -11.76 -4.03
CA CYS A 25 0.33 -11.80 -2.86
C CYS A 25 -1.06 -11.24 -3.18
N LEU A 26 -1.13 -10.19 -4.00
CA LEU A 26 -2.40 -9.61 -4.46
C LEU A 26 -3.16 -10.59 -5.37
N GLU A 27 -2.49 -11.19 -6.37
CA GLU A 27 -3.09 -12.18 -7.26
C GLU A 27 -3.60 -13.41 -6.48
N GLY A 28 -2.84 -13.90 -5.51
CA GLY A 28 -3.29 -14.99 -4.63
C GLY A 28 -4.53 -14.61 -3.82
N CYS A 29 -4.61 -13.36 -3.34
CA CYS A 29 -5.79 -12.86 -2.64
C CYS A 29 -7.01 -12.76 -3.58
N LEU A 30 -6.83 -12.22 -4.78
CA LEU A 30 -7.87 -12.13 -5.82
C LEU A 30 -8.37 -13.50 -6.30
N ALA A 31 -7.49 -14.51 -6.32
CA ALA A 31 -7.83 -15.90 -6.63
C ALA A 31 -8.51 -16.65 -5.46
N GLY A 32 -8.71 -15.99 -4.31
CA GLY A 32 -9.35 -16.59 -3.14
C GLY A 32 -8.44 -17.56 -2.36
N LEU A 33 -7.12 -17.50 -2.55
CA LEU A 33 -6.17 -18.39 -1.87
C LEU A 33 -5.84 -17.95 -0.44
N GLY A 34 -6.23 -16.74 -0.05
CA GLY A 34 -6.02 -16.23 1.30
C GLY A 34 -6.17 -14.72 1.42
N ALA A 35 -5.60 -14.17 2.49
CA ALA A 35 -5.53 -12.74 2.74
C ALA A 35 -4.08 -12.26 2.73
N THR A 36 -3.84 -11.01 2.36
CA THR A 36 -2.51 -10.39 2.37
C THR A 36 -2.52 -9.04 3.09
N VAL A 37 -1.35 -8.64 3.59
CA VAL A 37 -1.08 -7.26 4.02
C VAL A 37 -0.43 -6.55 2.85
N ILE A 38 -1.03 -5.46 2.40
CA ILE A 38 -0.56 -4.73 1.21
C ILE A 38 -0.77 -3.23 1.38
N SER A 39 0.08 -2.45 0.71
CA SER A 39 -0.04 -1.00 0.67
C SER A 39 -1.35 -0.57 0.01
N ILE A 40 -2.03 0.42 0.59
CA ILE A 40 -3.29 0.96 0.05
C ILE A 40 -3.11 1.48 -1.38
N TYR A 41 -1.94 2.02 -1.71
CA TYR A 41 -1.61 2.54 -3.03
C TYR A 41 -1.58 1.46 -4.13
N MET A 42 -1.55 0.18 -3.75
CA MET A 42 -1.50 -0.93 -4.70
C MET A 42 -2.88 -1.54 -4.98
N ILE A 43 -3.92 -1.15 -4.24
CA ILE A 43 -5.23 -1.84 -4.28
C ILE A 43 -6.43 -0.88 -4.41
N GLU A 44 -6.20 0.38 -4.81
CA GLU A 44 -7.28 1.38 -4.95
C GLU A 44 -8.39 0.88 -5.87
N LYS A 45 -8.02 0.41 -7.08
CA LYS A 45 -8.98 -0.06 -8.09
C LYS A 45 -9.68 -1.34 -7.68
N GLU A 46 -8.94 -2.28 -7.10
CA GLU A 46 -9.49 -3.55 -6.63
C GLU A 46 -10.53 -3.33 -5.52
N LEU A 47 -10.35 -2.29 -4.68
CA LEU A 47 -11.35 -1.87 -3.71
C LEU A 47 -12.54 -1.14 -4.38
N GLU A 48 -12.31 -0.23 -5.32
CA GLU A 48 -13.37 0.46 -6.07
C GLU A 48 -14.29 -0.52 -6.81
N TRP A 49 -13.73 -1.58 -7.38
CA TRP A 49 -14.45 -2.61 -8.11
C TRP A 49 -15.00 -3.73 -7.23
N ASN A 50 -14.84 -3.64 -5.90
CA ASN A 50 -15.25 -4.66 -4.93
C ASN A 50 -14.64 -6.05 -5.21
N LEU A 51 -13.44 -6.10 -5.79
CA LEU A 51 -12.69 -7.35 -6.00
C LEU A 51 -12.03 -7.83 -4.71
N LEU A 52 -11.82 -6.94 -3.75
CA LEU A 52 -11.24 -7.24 -2.45
C LEU A 52 -12.13 -6.74 -1.31
N GLN A 53 -12.05 -7.44 -0.18
CA GLN A 53 -12.68 -7.03 1.07
C GLN A 53 -11.60 -6.64 2.09
N LYS A 54 -11.80 -5.51 2.77
CA LYS A 54 -10.96 -5.09 3.91
C LYS A 54 -11.24 -6.02 5.11
N ASN A 55 -10.22 -6.75 5.56
CA ASN A 55 -10.30 -7.61 6.76
C ASN A 55 -9.86 -6.89 8.05
N SER A 56 -9.34 -5.67 7.94
CA SER A 56 -8.88 -4.82 9.04
C SER A 56 -9.02 -3.35 8.63
N PRO A 57 -9.17 -2.41 9.59
CA PRO A 57 -8.93 -1.00 9.33
C PRO A 57 -7.52 -0.76 8.78
N VAL A 58 -7.34 0.33 8.04
CA VAL A 58 -6.01 0.76 7.58
C VAL A 58 -5.13 1.09 8.79
N VAL A 59 -3.89 0.64 8.75
CA VAL A 59 -2.90 0.84 9.82
C VAL A 59 -1.71 1.59 9.25
N GLN A 60 -1.37 2.73 9.85
CA GLN A 60 -0.11 3.42 9.57
C GLN A 60 1.03 2.66 10.24
N ASP A 61 1.93 2.10 9.43
CA ASP A 61 3.06 1.27 9.87
C ASP A 61 4.40 2.01 9.90
N GLY A 62 4.39 3.31 9.56
CA GLY A 62 5.58 4.16 9.48
C GLY A 62 6.34 4.03 8.16
N SER A 63 5.85 3.25 7.20
CA SER A 63 6.40 3.22 5.84
C SER A 63 6.24 4.59 5.15
N THR A 64 7.17 4.92 4.24
CA THR A 64 7.16 6.18 3.50
C THR A 64 7.73 5.95 2.10
N TYR A 65 7.17 6.63 1.11
CA TYR A 65 7.65 6.62 -0.27
C TYR A 65 8.56 7.83 -0.51
N PHE A 66 9.74 7.58 -1.10
CA PHE A 66 10.70 8.62 -1.43
C PHE A 66 10.94 8.67 -2.93
N LEU A 67 10.90 9.87 -3.50
CA LEU A 67 11.36 10.11 -4.87
C LEU A 67 12.84 10.47 -4.84
N LEU A 68 13.67 9.63 -5.45
CA LEU A 68 15.12 9.81 -5.49
C LEU A 68 15.57 10.30 -6.87
N SER A 69 16.54 11.21 -6.91
CA SER A 69 17.16 11.68 -8.14
C SER A 69 18.67 11.76 -7.98
N HIS A 70 19.40 11.49 -9.06
CA HIS A 70 20.86 11.55 -9.06
C HIS A 70 21.41 12.98 -8.86
N ARG A 71 20.68 14.00 -9.30
CA ARG A 71 21.00 15.42 -9.08
C ARG A 71 19.88 16.09 -8.30
N ALA A 72 20.19 17.22 -7.68
CA ALA A 72 19.20 18.02 -6.95
C ALA A 72 17.96 18.34 -7.80
N PHE A 73 16.83 18.57 -7.13
CA PHE A 73 15.55 18.86 -7.80
C PHE A 73 15.53 20.29 -8.33
N GLU A 74 16.14 21.21 -7.59
CA GLU A 74 16.27 22.63 -7.88
C GLU A 74 17.04 22.91 -9.17
N GLU A 75 17.88 21.96 -9.61
CA GLU A 75 18.61 22.04 -10.87
C GLU A 75 17.75 21.75 -12.11
N ASP A 76 16.56 21.16 -11.96
CA ASP A 76 15.67 20.82 -13.07
C ASP A 76 14.19 21.00 -12.69
N PRO A 77 13.50 22.05 -13.20
CA PRO A 77 12.12 22.35 -12.83
C PRO A 77 11.14 21.21 -13.17
N ARG A 78 11.47 20.32 -14.11
CA ARG A 78 10.63 19.15 -14.45
C ARG A 78 10.59 18.14 -13.31
N LYS A 79 11.68 17.99 -12.56
CA LYS A 79 11.72 17.11 -11.39
C LYS A 79 10.84 17.63 -10.27
N THR A 80 10.89 18.94 -10.01
CA THR A 80 10.03 19.59 -9.03
C THR A 80 8.56 19.46 -9.43
N LEU A 81 8.24 19.72 -10.70
CA LEU A 81 6.87 19.54 -11.21
C LEU A 81 6.38 18.10 -11.01
N PHE A 82 7.21 17.12 -11.34
CA PHE A 82 6.87 15.70 -11.16
C PHE A 82 6.71 15.31 -9.69
N LEU A 83 7.58 15.81 -8.80
CA LEU A 83 7.47 15.58 -7.36
C LEU A 83 6.15 16.10 -6.80
N GLU A 84 5.79 17.34 -7.15
CA GLU A 84 4.56 17.96 -6.66
C GLU A 84 3.31 17.25 -7.22
N TRP A 85 3.34 16.87 -8.50
CA TRP A 85 2.28 16.03 -9.06
C TRP A 85 2.16 14.69 -8.33
N LEU A 86 3.27 13.97 -8.11
CA LEU A 86 3.25 12.67 -7.46
C LEU A 86 2.74 12.76 -6.02
N LYS A 87 3.11 13.81 -5.27
CA LYS A 87 2.55 14.07 -3.94
C LYS A 87 1.04 14.28 -4.00
N ALA A 88 0.54 15.01 -4.99
CA ALA A 88 -0.90 15.24 -5.16
C ALA A 88 -1.65 13.92 -5.42
N GLU A 89 -1.15 13.08 -6.34
CA GLU A 89 -1.74 11.76 -6.63
C GLU A 89 -1.75 10.86 -5.38
N MET A 90 -0.65 10.83 -4.61
CA MET A 90 -0.56 10.05 -3.39
C MET A 90 -1.52 10.55 -2.31
N ASN A 91 -1.68 11.87 -2.16
CA ASN A 91 -2.64 12.44 -1.22
C ASN A 91 -4.08 12.13 -1.63
N GLU A 92 -4.40 12.21 -2.93
CA GLU A 92 -5.73 11.86 -3.44
C GLU A 92 -6.07 10.39 -3.14
N SER A 93 -5.14 9.47 -3.42
CA SER A 93 -5.31 8.04 -3.13
C SER A 93 -5.51 7.79 -1.63
N GLN A 94 -4.74 8.46 -0.77
CA GLN A 94 -4.93 8.38 0.69
C GLN A 94 -6.32 8.85 1.13
N HIS A 95 -6.78 10.00 0.61
CA HIS A 95 -8.09 10.56 0.95
C HIS A 95 -9.26 9.66 0.56
N LYS A 96 -9.13 8.87 -0.52
CA LYS A 96 -10.16 7.91 -0.93
C LYS A 96 -10.21 6.67 -0.06
N LEU A 97 -9.06 6.26 0.51
CA LEU A 97 -8.89 4.93 1.13
C LEU A 97 -8.87 4.93 2.67
N LEU A 98 -8.57 6.08 3.28
CA LEU A 98 -8.59 6.33 4.72
C LEU A 98 -9.95 6.88 5.18
#